data_AF-A0A7W2ACQ7-F1
#
_entry.id   AF-A0A7W2ACQ7-F1
#
_cell.length_a   1.000
_cell.length_b   1.000
_cell.length_c   1.000
_cell.angle_alpha   90.00
_cell.angle_beta   90.00
_cell.angle_gamma   90.00
#
_symmetry.space_group_name_H-M   'P 1'
#
loop_
_entity.id
_entity.type
_entity.pdbx_description
1 polymer ?
#
loop_
_entity_poly.entity_id
_entity_poly.type
_entity_poly.pdbx_seq_one_letter_code
_entity_poly.pdbx_strand_id
1 'polypeptide(L)'
;MLRPPHALLLALLPLPGLMAAGVHQHGVAQLDLVIEPPLIAVAFSSPLANLTGFEHAPSTADEQQIWDRALAQLRRSEELIRLPAAADCSLSRADLHLPFIPETGQQTSTQAHAHDHAHEGSDTGHHADLMAEYQYLCANSAALEALEFPLMQVFPAIERLDIQSITPTGQHRHTLTHGQTRL
;
A
#
# COMPACT_ATOMS: atom_id res chain seq x y z
N MET A 1 -9.08 60.96 22.38
CA MET A 1 -8.63 59.59 22.73
C MET A 1 -8.86 58.71 21.50
N LEU A 2 -7.83 58.48 20.69
CA LEU A 2 -7.90 57.62 19.49
C LEU A 2 -7.14 56.32 19.78
N ARG A 3 -7.81 55.17 19.66
CA ARG A 3 -7.20 53.83 19.72
C ARG A 3 -6.71 53.43 18.33
N PRO A 4 -5.50 52.86 18.17
CA PRO A 4 -5.03 52.39 16.87
C PRO A 4 -5.65 51.02 16.50
N PRO A 5 -5.83 50.72 15.20
CA PRO A 5 -6.33 49.43 14.75
C PRO A 5 -5.25 48.35 14.88
N HIS A 6 -5.62 47.19 15.42
CA HIS A 6 -4.76 46.02 15.49
C HIS A 6 -4.68 45.36 14.12
N ALA A 7 -3.51 45.44 13.47
CA ALA A 7 -3.19 44.65 12.30
C ALA A 7 -2.92 43.20 12.73
N LEU A 8 -3.84 42.30 12.38
CA LEU A 8 -3.67 40.86 12.58
C LEU A 8 -2.75 40.32 11.48
N LEU A 9 -1.50 40.04 11.84
CA LEU A 9 -0.51 39.45 10.94
C LEU A 9 -0.77 37.94 10.83
N LEU A 10 -1.32 37.47 9.70
CA LEU A 10 -1.42 36.04 9.40
C LEU A 10 -0.03 35.52 8.99
N ALA A 11 0.63 34.78 9.88
CA ALA A 11 1.86 34.06 9.54
C ALA A 11 1.51 32.76 8.81
N LEU A 12 1.76 32.69 7.50
CA LEU A 12 1.76 31.44 6.75
C LEU A 12 3.02 30.64 7.11
N LEU A 13 2.87 29.63 7.96
CA LEU A 13 3.90 28.62 8.20
C LEU A 13 3.86 27.60 7.06
N PRO A 14 5.01 27.26 6.43
CA PRO A 14 5.05 26.21 5.41
C PRO A 14 4.75 24.86 6.07
N LEU A 15 3.75 24.13 5.57
CA LEU A 15 3.54 22.75 5.97
C LEU A 15 4.71 21.92 5.43
N PRO A 16 5.53 21.28 6.28
CA PRO A 16 6.48 20.29 5.79
C PRO A 16 5.68 19.16 5.11
N GLY A 17 5.99 18.88 3.84
CA GLY A 17 5.40 17.79 3.11
C GLY A 17 5.64 16.47 3.85
N LEU A 18 4.57 15.71 4.09
CA LEU A 18 4.64 14.36 4.63
C LEU A 18 5.27 13.46 3.56
N MET A 19 6.60 13.43 3.48
CA MET A 19 7.31 12.36 2.78
C MET A 19 7.45 11.21 3.79
N ALA A 20 6.44 10.34 3.85
CA ALA A 20 6.57 9.10 4.60
C ALA A 20 7.63 8.24 3.89
N ALA A 21 8.88 8.31 4.36
CA ALA A 21 9.88 7.31 3.99
C ALA A 21 9.42 5.99 4.63
N GLY A 22 8.96 5.06 3.80
CA GLY A 22 8.58 3.73 4.25
C GLY A 22 9.79 3.08 4.93
N VAL A 23 9.65 2.78 6.22
CA VAL A 23 10.65 1.96 6.91
C VAL A 23 10.47 0.55 6.40
N HIS A 24 11.40 0.08 5.57
CA HIS A 24 11.46 -1.31 5.15
C HIS A 24 11.86 -2.17 6.35
N GLN A 25 10.86 -2.68 7.06
CA GLN A 25 11.02 -3.51 8.24
C GLN A 25 10.39 -4.87 7.98
N HIS A 26 11.20 -5.92 7.96
CA HIS A 26 10.69 -7.29 7.88
C HIS A 26 9.69 -7.54 9.00
N GLY A 27 8.66 -8.33 8.72
CA GLY A 27 7.54 -8.54 9.63
C GLY A 27 6.50 -7.42 9.62
N VAL A 28 6.76 -6.28 8.99
CA VAL A 28 5.83 -5.14 8.97
C VAL A 28 5.38 -4.86 7.55
N ALA A 29 4.06 -4.72 7.37
CA ALA A 29 3.47 -4.19 6.15
C ALA A 29 2.70 -2.91 6.43
N GLN A 30 2.56 -2.06 5.41
CA GLN A 30 1.87 -0.79 5.48
C GLN A 30 0.64 -0.81 4.59
N LEU A 31 -0.45 -0.20 5.05
CA LEU A 31 -1.67 -0.07 4.29
C LEU A 31 -2.26 1.33 4.46
N ASP A 32 -2.40 2.06 3.36
CA ASP A 32 -3.15 3.30 3.30
C ASP A 32 -4.56 3.01 2.74
N LEU A 33 -5.58 3.44 3.47
CA LEU A 33 -6.99 3.22 3.17
C LEU A 33 -7.70 4.57 3.00
N VAL A 34 -8.30 4.83 1.84
CA VAL A 34 -9.12 6.01 1.62
C VAL A 34 -10.56 5.58 1.37
N ILE A 35 -11.49 6.05 2.21
CA ILE A 35 -12.92 5.82 2.08
C ILE A 35 -13.56 7.14 1.62
N GLU A 36 -13.90 7.21 0.33
CA GLU A 36 -14.62 8.33 -0.29
C GLU A 36 -15.80 7.76 -1.09
N PRO A 37 -16.96 7.53 -0.44
CA PRO A 37 -18.10 6.87 -1.08
C PRO A 37 -18.47 7.47 -2.44
N PRO A 38 -18.73 6.63 -3.47
CA PRO A 38 -18.85 5.17 -3.42
C PRO A 38 -17.52 4.40 -3.52
N LEU A 39 -16.38 5.11 -3.57
CA LEU A 39 -15.05 4.55 -3.80
C LEU A 39 -14.35 4.20 -2.47
N ILE A 40 -13.66 3.07 -2.47
CA ILE A 40 -12.62 2.75 -1.49
C ILE A 40 -11.34 2.52 -2.26
N ALA A 41 -10.26 3.23 -1.90
CA ALA A 41 -8.94 3.00 -2.42
C ALA A 41 -8.03 2.41 -1.33
N VAL A 42 -7.23 1.42 -1.70
CA VAL A 42 -6.26 0.80 -0.81
C VAL A 42 -4.90 0.79 -1.50
N ALA A 43 -3.88 1.30 -0.83
CA ALA A 43 -2.50 1.11 -1.21
C ALA A 43 -1.82 0.24 -0.15
N PHE A 44 -1.29 -0.90 -0.57
CA PHE A 44 -0.56 -1.84 0.27
C PHE A 44 0.91 -1.84 -0.13
N SER A 45 1.82 -1.83 0.84
CA SER A 45 3.26 -1.96 0.64
C SER A 45 3.85 -2.95 1.64
N SER A 46 4.74 -3.82 1.16
CA SER A 46 5.46 -4.75 2.03
C SER A 46 6.84 -5.09 1.49
N PRO A 47 7.82 -5.32 2.38
CA PRO A 47 9.02 -6.07 2.06
C PRO A 47 8.72 -7.35 1.29
N LEU A 48 9.47 -7.61 0.21
CA LEU A 48 9.27 -8.80 -0.59
C LEU A 48 9.48 -10.08 0.22
N ALA A 49 10.37 -10.06 1.22
CA ALA A 49 10.59 -11.19 2.12
C ALA A 49 9.34 -11.54 2.94
N ASN A 50 8.47 -10.58 3.26
CA ASN A 50 7.22 -10.87 3.95
C ASN A 50 6.23 -11.67 3.07
N LEU A 51 6.36 -11.55 1.75
CA LEU A 51 5.45 -12.15 0.78
C LEU A 51 6.00 -13.45 0.20
N THR A 52 7.33 -13.54 0.04
CA THR A 52 7.99 -14.63 -0.69
C THR A 52 9.10 -15.32 0.10
N GLY A 53 9.58 -14.71 1.20
CA GLY A 53 10.70 -15.22 1.98
C GLY A 53 12.09 -14.82 1.47
N PHE A 54 12.18 -14.03 0.39
CA PHE A 54 13.43 -13.54 -0.19
C PHE A 54 13.29 -12.08 -0.71
N GLU A 55 14.41 -11.42 -1.00
CA GLU A 55 14.48 -9.98 -1.39
C GLU A 55 15.00 -9.76 -2.83
N HIS A 56 15.22 -10.83 -3.59
CA HIS A 56 15.74 -10.76 -4.97
C HIS A 56 14.71 -11.26 -5.98
N ALA A 57 14.97 -11.02 -7.27
CA ALA A 57 14.20 -11.65 -8.33
C ALA A 57 14.29 -13.19 -8.22
N PRO A 58 13.21 -13.94 -8.50
CA PRO A 58 13.25 -15.39 -8.48
C PRO A 58 14.28 -15.90 -9.49
N SER A 59 15.17 -16.78 -9.03
CA SER A 59 16.32 -17.29 -9.80
C SER A 59 16.26 -18.81 -10.02
N THR A 60 15.38 -19.49 -9.28
CA THR A 60 15.15 -20.93 -9.37
C THR A 60 13.69 -21.25 -9.70
N ALA A 61 13.43 -22.50 -10.12
CA ALA A 61 12.06 -22.95 -10.39
C ALA A 61 11.16 -22.89 -9.14
N ASP A 62 11.71 -23.20 -7.96
CA ASP A 62 10.97 -23.15 -6.70
C ASP A 62 10.63 -21.69 -6.31
N GLU A 63 11.59 -20.78 -6.45
CA GLU A 63 11.38 -19.35 -6.23
C GLU A 63 10.36 -18.76 -7.22
N GLN A 64 10.39 -19.20 -8.48
CA GLN A 64 9.40 -18.79 -9.49
C GLN A 64 7.98 -19.21 -9.08
N GLN A 65 7.80 -20.42 -8.56
CA GLN A 65 6.49 -20.87 -8.07
C GLN A 65 6.00 -20.07 -6.86
N ILE A 66 6.91 -19.72 -5.95
CA ILE A 66 6.59 -18.87 -4.78
C ILE A 66 6.16 -17.48 -5.26
N TRP A 67 6.93 -16.89 -6.17
CA TRP A 67 6.64 -15.60 -6.79
C TRP A 67 5.27 -15.59 -7.47
N ASP A 68 5.00 -16.55 -8.36
CA ASP A 68 3.74 -16.66 -9.08
C ASP A 68 2.55 -16.82 -8.13
N ARG A 69 2.72 -17.61 -7.05
CA ARG A 69 1.71 -17.77 -6.00
C ARG A 69 1.44 -16.45 -5.27
N ALA A 70 2.49 -15.73 -4.86
CA ALA A 70 2.34 -14.45 -4.18
C ALA A 70 1.60 -13.44 -5.06
N LEU A 71 1.97 -13.31 -6.34
CA LEU A 71 1.27 -12.44 -7.28
C LEU A 71 -0.20 -12.84 -7.49
N ALA A 72 -0.49 -14.15 -7.57
CA ALA A 72 -1.85 -14.65 -7.72
C ALA A 72 -2.71 -14.42 -6.46
N GLN A 73 -2.11 -14.42 -5.26
CA GLN A 73 -2.79 -14.07 -4.01
C GLN A 73 -3.06 -12.57 -3.92
N LEU A 74 -2.08 -11.73 -4.27
CA LEU A 74 -2.23 -10.27 -4.28
C LEU A 74 -3.28 -9.78 -5.28
N ARG A 75 -3.44 -10.44 -6.42
CA ARG A 75 -4.51 -10.12 -7.39
C ARG A 75 -5.91 -10.42 -6.87
N ARG A 76 -6.05 -11.29 -5.86
CA ARG A 76 -7.33 -11.67 -5.23
C ARG A 76 -7.51 -10.88 -3.94
N SER A 77 -7.64 -9.57 -4.08
CA SER A 77 -7.67 -8.64 -2.95
C SER A 77 -8.82 -8.92 -1.97
N GLU A 78 -9.92 -9.52 -2.43
CA GLU A 78 -11.04 -10.00 -1.62
C GLU A 78 -10.67 -11.11 -0.62
N GLU A 79 -9.57 -11.85 -0.86
CA GLU A 79 -9.01 -12.80 0.10
C GLU A 79 -8.15 -12.11 1.16
N LEU A 80 -7.66 -10.88 0.88
CA LEU A 80 -6.74 -10.12 1.74
C LEU A 80 -7.43 -9.04 2.56
N ILE A 81 -8.49 -8.46 2.00
CA ILE A 81 -9.28 -7.36 2.55
C ILE A 81 -10.75 -7.69 2.30
N ARG A 82 -11.48 -8.02 3.36
CA ARG A 82 -12.92 -8.30 3.27
C ARG A 82 -13.72 -7.07 3.68
N LEU A 83 -14.51 -6.60 2.75
CA LEU A 83 -15.53 -5.57 2.97
C LEU A 83 -16.85 -6.25 3.38
N PRO A 84 -17.71 -5.60 4.17
CA PRO A 84 -19.02 -6.15 4.52
C PRO A 84 -19.84 -6.46 3.27
N ALA A 85 -20.41 -7.66 3.19
CA ALA A 85 -21.26 -8.05 2.07
C ALA A 85 -22.45 -7.08 1.87
N ALA A 86 -22.98 -6.53 2.96
CA ALA A 86 -24.05 -5.53 2.93
C ALA A 86 -23.65 -4.20 2.27
N ALA A 87 -22.35 -3.91 2.15
CA ALA A 87 -21.85 -2.72 1.47
C ALA A 87 -21.85 -2.85 -0.07
N ASP A 88 -22.07 -4.07 -0.58
CA ASP A 88 -22.21 -4.38 -2.00
C ASP A 88 -21.07 -3.79 -2.84
N CYS A 89 -19.84 -4.10 -2.41
CA CYS A 89 -18.62 -3.63 -3.02
C CYS A 89 -18.12 -4.59 -4.10
N SER A 90 -17.68 -4.03 -5.22
CA SER A 90 -17.04 -4.75 -6.33
C SER A 90 -15.64 -4.20 -6.56
N LEU A 91 -14.67 -5.10 -6.81
CA LEU A 91 -13.31 -4.71 -7.19
C LEU A 91 -13.33 -4.12 -8.60
N SER A 92 -12.96 -2.85 -8.74
CA SER A 92 -12.90 -2.16 -10.03
C SER A 92 -11.49 -2.09 -10.61
N ARG A 93 -10.46 -2.16 -9.75
CA ARG A 93 -9.04 -2.12 -10.14
C ARG A 93 -8.18 -2.90 -9.16
N ALA A 94 -7.18 -3.60 -9.69
CA ALA A 94 -6.09 -4.21 -8.93
C ALA A 94 -4.80 -4.11 -9.74
N ASP A 95 -3.89 -3.25 -9.30
CA ASP A 95 -2.60 -2.98 -9.93
C ASP A 95 -1.47 -3.42 -9.00
N LEU A 96 -0.46 -4.11 -9.54
CA LEU A 96 0.73 -4.53 -8.79
C LEU A 96 1.96 -3.81 -9.33
N HIS A 97 2.74 -3.20 -8.44
CA HIS A 97 4.02 -2.59 -8.73
C HIS A 97 5.12 -3.50 -8.22
N LEU A 98 5.83 -4.13 -9.16
CA LEU A 98 6.82 -5.15 -8.88
C LEU A 98 8.21 -4.50 -8.69
N PRO A 99 9.03 -4.97 -7.73
CA PRO A 99 10.38 -4.44 -7.49
C PRO A 99 11.37 -4.72 -8.64
N PHE A 100 11.00 -5.60 -9.57
CA PHE A 100 11.77 -5.93 -10.75
C PHE A 100 10.86 -6.08 -11.97
N ILE A 101 11.35 -5.69 -13.14
CA ILE A 101 10.65 -5.83 -14.41
C ILE A 101 10.96 -7.24 -14.95
N PRO A 102 9.94 -8.09 -15.25
CA PRO A 102 10.20 -9.38 -15.87
C PRO A 102 10.78 -9.18 -17.28
N GLU A 103 11.89 -9.84 -17.57
CA GLU A 103 12.64 -9.78 -18.85
C GLU A 103 11.85 -10.32 -20.07
N THR A 104 10.60 -10.76 -19.92
CA THR A 104 9.81 -11.42 -20.98
C THR A 104 8.44 -10.76 -21.19
N GLY A 105 8.35 -9.82 -22.13
CA GLY A 105 7.07 -9.50 -22.80
C GLY A 105 6.78 -8.02 -23.05
N GLN A 106 7.02 -7.59 -24.28
CA GLN A 106 6.32 -6.51 -25.01
C GLN A 106 5.82 -5.30 -24.20
N GLN A 107 6.72 -4.34 -24.02
CA GLN A 107 6.44 -2.98 -23.55
C GLN A 107 5.46 -2.27 -24.50
N THR A 108 4.27 -1.92 -24.00
CA THR A 108 3.45 -0.85 -24.60
C THR A 108 3.35 0.30 -23.60
N SER A 109 3.83 1.46 -24.07
CA SER A 109 3.71 2.83 -23.57
C SER A 109 4.42 3.25 -22.27
N THR A 110 5.51 3.99 -22.52
CA THR A 110 5.86 5.32 -21.98
C THR A 110 6.24 5.43 -20.50
N GLN A 111 7.54 5.38 -20.26
CA GLN A 111 8.29 6.57 -19.80
C GLN A 111 9.77 6.41 -20.11
N ALA A 112 10.28 7.37 -20.88
CA ALA A 112 11.68 7.50 -21.21
C ALA A 112 12.43 8.10 -20.02
N HIS A 113 13.35 7.33 -19.44
CA HIS A 113 14.55 7.87 -18.81
C HIS A 113 15.73 7.02 -19.23
N ALA A 114 16.33 7.41 -20.34
CA ALA A 114 17.70 7.04 -20.64
C ALA A 114 18.62 7.83 -19.71
N HIS A 115 19.19 7.16 -18.72
CA HIS A 115 20.39 7.63 -18.04
C HIS A 115 21.43 6.53 -18.09
N ASP A 116 22.32 6.69 -19.07
CA ASP A 116 23.58 6.00 -19.19
C ASP A 116 24.52 6.58 -18.13
N HIS A 117 24.64 5.89 -16.99
CA HIS A 117 25.65 6.16 -15.97
C HIS A 117 26.09 4.86 -15.31
N ALA A 118 27.17 4.28 -15.83
CA ALA A 118 28.03 3.41 -15.05
C ALA A 118 28.62 4.24 -13.89
N HIS A 119 28.17 3.97 -12.67
CA HIS A 119 28.80 4.44 -11.45
C HIS A 119 29.01 3.29 -10.47
N GLU A 120 30.16 3.38 -9.82
CA GLU A 120 30.74 2.40 -8.93
C GLU A 120 29.91 2.19 -7.66
N GLY A 121 30.19 1.07 -6.98
CA GLY A 121 29.51 0.59 -5.79
C GLY A 121 29.07 1.67 -4.81
N SER A 122 27.75 1.86 -4.76
CA SER A 122 27.05 2.33 -3.59
C SER A 122 25.98 1.29 -3.29
N ASP A 123 26.27 0.45 -2.30
CA ASP A 123 25.36 -0.51 -1.70
C ASP A 123 24.28 0.26 -0.90
N THR A 124 23.47 1.05 -1.61
CA THR A 124 22.21 1.59 -1.09
C THR A 124 21.18 0.54 -1.41
N GLY A 125 21.10 -0.46 -0.53
CA GLY A 125 20.08 -1.50 -0.53
C GLY A 125 18.68 -0.88 -0.59
N HIS A 126 18.22 -0.60 -1.80
CA HIS A 126 16.81 -0.41 -2.10
C HIS A 126 16.21 -1.79 -1.89
N HIS A 127 15.76 -2.00 -0.66
CA HIS A 127 15.06 -3.21 -0.31
C HIS A 127 13.89 -3.40 -1.28
N ALA A 128 13.63 -4.64 -1.68
CA ALA A 128 12.65 -4.93 -2.72
C ALA A 128 11.26 -4.84 -2.10
N ASP A 129 10.64 -3.68 -2.13
CA ASP A 129 9.23 -3.55 -1.76
C ASP A 129 8.33 -3.95 -2.93
N LEU A 130 7.26 -4.68 -2.62
CA LEU A 130 6.15 -4.88 -3.54
C LEU A 130 4.98 -4.02 -3.09
N MET A 131 4.39 -3.29 -4.04
CA MET A 131 3.18 -2.50 -3.79
C MET A 131 1.98 -3.05 -4.56
N ALA A 132 0.81 -2.97 -3.94
CA ALA A 132 -0.46 -3.31 -4.57
C ALA A 132 -1.46 -2.19 -4.34
N GLU A 133 -2.16 -1.79 -5.41
CA GLU A 133 -3.23 -0.80 -5.36
C GLU A 133 -4.56 -1.44 -5.72
N TYR A 134 -5.57 -1.27 -4.87
CA TYR A 134 -6.92 -1.77 -5.09
C TYR A 134 -7.92 -0.62 -5.09
N GLN A 135 -8.93 -0.70 -5.95
CA GLN A 135 -10.10 0.17 -5.89
C GLN A 135 -11.37 -0.66 -5.86
N TYR A 136 -12.28 -0.30 -4.95
CA TYR A 136 -13.60 -0.91 -4.84
C TYR A 136 -14.68 0.13 -5.04
N LEU A 137 -15.73 -0.24 -5.76
CA LEU A 137 -16.96 0.54 -5.89
C LEU A 137 -18.07 -0.14 -5.11
N CYS A 138 -18.60 0.56 -4.12
CA CYS A 138 -19.64 0.07 -3.21
C CYS A 138 -20.99 0.70 -3.53
N ALA A 139 -21.99 -0.12 -3.82
CA ALA A 139 -23.35 0.37 -4.07
C ALA A 139 -24.04 0.82 -2.76
N ASN A 140 -23.61 0.31 -1.60
CA ASN A 140 -24.15 0.66 -0.29
C ASN A 140 -23.05 1.01 0.73
N SER A 141 -22.27 2.06 0.47
CA SER A 141 -21.18 2.47 1.37
C SER A 141 -21.61 2.76 2.81
N ALA A 142 -22.89 3.01 3.08
CA ALA A 142 -23.40 3.20 4.43
C ALA A 142 -23.29 1.94 5.31
N ALA A 143 -23.13 0.75 4.72
CA ALA A 143 -22.93 -0.51 5.43
C ALA A 143 -21.44 -0.87 5.65
N LEU A 144 -20.50 0.05 5.36
CA LEU A 144 -19.07 -0.11 5.66
C LEU A 144 -18.79 0.13 7.16
N GLU A 145 -19.28 -0.77 8.00
CA GLU A 145 -19.16 -0.64 9.47
C GLU A 145 -17.84 -1.20 10.03
N ALA A 146 -17.22 -2.14 9.30
CA ALA A 146 -15.94 -2.74 9.68
C ALA A 146 -15.25 -3.34 8.45
N LEU A 147 -13.93 -3.40 8.46
CA LEU A 147 -13.14 -4.09 7.45
C LEU A 147 -12.40 -5.25 8.10
N GLU A 148 -12.27 -6.37 7.39
CA GLU A 148 -11.41 -7.46 7.86
C GLU A 148 -10.16 -7.60 6.99
N PHE A 149 -9.04 -7.95 7.62
CA PHE A 149 -7.72 -8.09 7.00
C PHE A 149 -7.18 -9.50 7.23
N PRO A 150 -7.65 -10.52 6.48
CA PRO A 150 -7.06 -11.86 6.50
C PRO A 150 -5.63 -11.89 5.93
N LEU A 151 -5.14 -10.78 5.38
CA LEU A 151 -3.79 -10.60 4.84
C LEU A 151 -2.70 -11.35 5.62
N MET A 152 -2.64 -11.21 6.95
CA MET A 152 -1.60 -11.86 7.79
C MET A 152 -1.79 -13.38 7.91
N GLN A 153 -2.97 -13.92 7.62
CA GLN A 153 -3.20 -15.38 7.52
C GLN A 153 -2.73 -15.91 6.16
N VAL A 154 -2.85 -15.10 5.12
CA VAL A 154 -2.41 -15.42 3.75
C VAL A 154 -0.89 -15.29 3.63
N PHE A 155 -0.31 -14.26 4.26
CA PHE A 155 1.12 -13.98 4.34
C PHE A 155 1.59 -13.97 5.81
N PRO A 156 1.89 -15.14 6.39
CA PRO A 156 2.16 -15.27 7.83
C PRO A 156 3.46 -14.62 8.30
N ALA A 157 4.38 -14.30 7.38
CA ALA A 157 5.58 -13.54 7.70
C ALA A 157 5.29 -12.05 7.97
N ILE A 158 4.09 -11.55 7.67
CA ILE A 158 3.62 -10.24 8.16
C ILE A 158 3.15 -10.43 9.61
N GLU A 159 3.89 -9.85 10.55
CA GLU A 159 3.61 -9.88 11.99
C GLU A 159 2.80 -8.67 12.46
N ARG A 160 2.93 -7.55 11.74
CA ARG A 160 2.26 -6.28 12.01
C ARG A 160 1.80 -5.62 10.73
N LEU A 161 0.57 -5.14 10.72
CA LEU A 161 0.00 -4.30 9.67
C LEU A 161 -0.27 -2.91 10.23
N ASP A 162 0.49 -1.93 9.76
CA ASP A 162 0.31 -0.52 10.12
C ASP A 162 -0.62 0.13 9.10
N ILE A 163 -1.81 0.53 9.56
CA ILE A 163 -2.90 1.07 8.73
C ILE A 163 -3.03 2.57 8.98
N GLN A 164 -3.01 3.36 7.92
CA GLN A 164 -3.44 4.75 7.96
C GLN A 164 -4.69 4.89 7.12
N SER A 165 -5.72 5.55 7.65
CA SER A 165 -6.97 5.73 6.91
C SER A 165 -7.41 7.17 6.85
N ILE A 166 -8.05 7.53 5.75
CA ILE A 166 -8.80 8.77 5.55
C ILE A 166 -10.24 8.39 5.29
N THR A 167 -11.15 8.86 6.13
CA THR A 167 -12.58 8.60 6.07
C THR A 167 -13.34 9.92 6.08
N PRO A 168 -14.66 9.92 5.81
CA PRO A 168 -15.47 11.13 5.95
C PRO A 168 -15.44 11.74 7.36
N THR A 169 -15.10 10.94 8.38
CA THR A 169 -14.98 11.39 9.78
C THR A 169 -13.59 11.86 10.17
N GLY A 170 -12.59 11.70 9.29
CA GLY A 170 -11.22 12.19 9.50
C GLY A 170 -10.15 11.15 9.20
N GLN A 171 -8.93 11.46 9.63
CA GLN A 171 -7.76 10.60 9.49
C GLN A 171 -7.55 9.76 10.76
N HIS A 172 -7.25 8.48 10.59
CA HIS A 172 -7.00 7.55 11.69
C HIS A 172 -5.74 6.72 11.42
N ARG A 173 -5.14 6.21 12.50
CA ARG A 173 -4.03 5.25 12.43
C ARG A 173 -4.35 4.06 13.32
N HIS A 174 -4.15 2.87 12.79
CA HIS A 174 -4.37 1.61 13.48
C HIS A 174 -3.17 0.70 13.26
N THR A 175 -2.93 -0.19 14.22
CA THR A 175 -1.93 -1.23 14.10
C THR A 175 -2.64 -2.54 14.43
N LEU A 176 -2.59 -3.49 13.50
CA LEU A 176 -3.04 -4.85 13.72
C LEU A 176 -1.82 -5.76 13.87
N THR A 177 -1.87 -6.70 14.81
CA THR A 177 -0.88 -7.78 14.95
C THR A 177 -1.55 -9.14 14.75
N HIS A 178 -0.76 -10.22 14.78
CA HIS A 178 -1.29 -11.59 14.67
C HIS A 178 -2.52 -11.85 15.56
N GLY A 179 -3.57 -12.39 14.94
CA GLY A 179 -4.86 -12.65 15.58
C GLY A 179 -5.84 -11.47 15.56
N GLN A 180 -5.37 -10.25 15.30
CA GLN A 180 -6.22 -9.08 15.06
C GLN A 180 -6.48 -8.95 13.57
N THR A 181 -7.75 -8.97 13.18
CA THR A 181 -8.12 -8.97 11.76
C THR A 181 -9.17 -7.95 11.43
N ARG A 182 -9.63 -7.13 12.39
CA ARG A 182 -10.79 -6.26 12.18
C ARG A 182 -10.46 -4.82 12.54
N LEU A 183 -10.84 -3.92 11.64
CA LEU A 183 -10.91 -2.48 11.83
C LEU A 183 -12.37 -2.08 11.98
#